data_AF-A0A944ATP2-F1
#
_entry.id   AF-A0A944ATP2-F1
#
_cell.length_a   1.000
_cell.length_b   1.000
_cell.length_c   1.000
_cell.angle_alpha   90.00
_cell.angle_beta   90.00
_cell.angle_gamma   90.00
#
_symmetry.space_group_name_H-M   'P 1'
#
loop_
_entity.id
_entity.type
_entity.pdbx_description
1 polymer ?
#
loop_
_entity_poly.entity_id
_entity_poly.type
_entity_poly.pdbx_seq_one_letter_code
_entity_poly.pdbx_strand_id
1 'polypeptide(L)' 'GRGYELAPELVDYYRTLWEGYDDWVFNHYKASEVLVIDIDKYDYVNNEEDAKEVLQMIENKLKEIRGE' A
#
# COMPACT_ATOMS: atom_id res chain seq x y z
N GLY A 1 3.49 15.61 -5.19
CA GLY A 1 2.18 15.97 -4.60
C GLY A 1 1.47 16.94 -5.52
N ARG A 2 0.14 16.87 -5.57
CA ARG A 2 -0.68 17.86 -6.27
C ARG A 2 -0.56 19.19 -5.52
N GLY A 3 -0.61 20.33 -6.21
CA GLY A 3 -0.28 21.64 -5.61
C GLY A 3 -1.10 22.02 -4.38
N TYR A 4 -2.30 21.47 -4.21
CA TYR A 4 -3.17 21.68 -3.05
C TYR A 4 -2.86 20.75 -1.86
N GLU A 5 -2.00 19.74 -2.00
CA GLU A 5 -1.62 18.78 -0.95
C GLU A 5 -0.37 19.25 -0.15
N LEU A 6 0.20 20.40 -0.54
CA LEU A 6 1.50 20.88 -0.04
C LEU A 6 1.39 21.97 1.04
N ALA A 7 0.16 22.37 1.41
CA ALA A 7 -0.03 23.33 2.47
C ALA A 7 0.36 22.70 3.82
N PRO A 8 1.25 23.32 4.62
CA PRO A 8 1.66 22.80 5.92
C PRO A 8 0.48 22.52 6.87
N GLU A 9 -0.59 23.31 6.74
CA GLU A 9 -1.85 23.20 7.48
C GLU A 9 -2.61 21.89 7.21
N LEU A 10 -2.34 21.23 6.09
CA LEU A 10 -2.98 19.97 5.72
C LEU A 10 -2.23 18.75 6.23
N VAL A 11 -0.98 18.90 6.70
CA VAL A 11 -0.18 17.78 7.20
C VAL A 11 -0.87 17.13 8.40
N ASP A 12 -1.37 17.92 9.34
CA ASP A 12 -2.12 17.42 10.49
C ASP A 12 -3.43 16.76 10.06
N TYR A 13 -4.15 17.34 9.07
CA TYR A 13 -5.37 16.76 8.53
C TYR A 13 -5.13 15.38 7.89
N TYR A 14 -4.09 15.26 7.06
CA TYR A 14 -3.71 13.98 6.48
C TYR A 14 -3.27 13.02 7.58
N ARG A 15 -2.44 13.43 8.55
CA ARG A 15 -2.04 12.54 9.65
C ARG A 15 -3.25 11.96 10.39
N THR A 16 -4.23 12.78 10.75
CA THR A 16 -5.47 12.32 11.40
C THR A 16 -6.29 11.38 10.50
N LEU A 17 -6.30 11.62 9.19
CA LEU A 17 -6.97 10.69 8.27
C LEU A 17 -6.25 9.34 8.24
N TRP A 18 -4.92 9.35 8.15
CA TRP A 18 -4.08 8.17 7.97
C TRP A 18 -3.88 7.36 9.27
N GLU A 19 -3.91 7.97 10.45
CA GLU A 19 -3.56 7.31 11.73
C GLU A 19 -4.46 6.10 12.06
N GLY A 20 -5.70 6.08 11.56
CA GLY A 20 -6.64 4.98 11.78
C GLY A 20 -6.62 3.90 10.69
N TYR A 21 -5.94 4.12 9.56
CA TYR A 21 -5.99 3.18 8.43
C TYR A 21 -5.30 1.86 8.77
N ASP A 22 -4.12 1.90 9.40
CA ASP A 22 -3.38 0.68 9.74
C ASP A 22 -4.19 -0.21 10.70
N ASP A 23 -4.72 0.37 11.77
CA ASP A 23 -5.56 -0.36 12.73
C ASP A 23 -6.80 -0.95 12.05
N TRP A 24 -7.48 -0.17 11.22
CA TRP A 24 -8.65 -0.66 10.49
C TRP A 24 -8.29 -1.81 9.53
N VAL A 25 -7.22 -1.66 8.75
CA VAL A 25 -6.78 -2.67 7.76
C VAL A 25 -6.30 -3.96 8.45
N PHE A 26 -5.52 -3.86 9.53
CA PHE A 26 -4.90 -5.03 10.14
C PHE A 26 -5.70 -5.67 11.27
N ASN A 27 -6.57 -4.93 11.97
CA ASN A 27 -7.33 -5.44 13.11
C ASN A 27 -8.84 -5.58 12.87
N HIS A 28 -9.41 -4.78 11.95
CA HIS A 28 -10.86 -4.74 11.73
C HIS A 28 -11.32 -5.32 10.39
N TYR A 29 -10.54 -5.17 9.33
CA TYR A 29 -10.86 -5.71 8.01
C TYR A 29 -10.69 -7.24 7.97
N LYS A 30 -11.73 -7.95 7.49
CA LYS A 30 -11.75 -9.43 7.42
C LYS A 30 -12.37 -9.99 6.14
N ALA A 31 -12.70 -9.14 5.17
CA ALA A 31 -13.41 -9.56 3.96
C ALA A 31 -12.50 -10.26 2.94
N SER A 32 -11.19 -9.97 2.97
CA SER A 32 -10.19 -10.64 2.16
C SER A 32 -8.82 -10.58 2.83
N GLU A 33 -7.86 -11.33 2.27
CA GLU A 33 -6.45 -11.16 2.57
C GLU A 33 -5.95 -9.78 2.13
N VAL A 34 -4.91 -9.30 2.81
CA VAL A 34 -4.25 -8.02 2.53
C VAL A 34 -2.79 -8.29 2.20
N LEU A 35 -2.32 -7.73 1.09
CA LEU A 35 -0.90 -7.72 0.70
C LEU A 35 -0.38 -6.29 0.86
N VAL A 36 0.65 -6.11 1.69
CA VAL A 36 1.31 -4.82 1.92
C VAL A 36 2.54 -4.74 1.03
N ILE A 37 2.67 -3.63 0.29
CA ILE A 37 3.82 -3.35 -0.58
C ILE A 37 4.53 -2.11 -0.04
N ASP A 38 5.83 -2.24 0.22
CA ASP A 38 6.68 -1.15 0.70
C ASP A 38 7.14 -0.26 -0.47
N ILE A 39 6.55 0.94 -0.58
CA ILE A 39 6.87 1.89 -1.64
C ILE A 39 8.17 2.66 -1.41
N ASP A 40 8.76 2.61 -0.21
CA ASP A 40 10.12 3.15 0.03
C ASP A 40 11.18 2.21 -0.56
N LYS A 41 10.83 0.92 -0.71
CA LYS A 41 11.69 -0.10 -1.29
C LYS A 41 11.45 -0.31 -2.80
N TYR A 42 10.21 -0.21 -3.26
CA TYR A 42 9.81 -0.58 -4.62
C TYR A 42 9.25 0.62 -5.40
N ASP A 43 10.01 1.15 -6.36
CA ASP A 43 9.51 2.18 -7.29
C ASP A 43 8.87 1.53 -8.53
N TYR A 44 7.70 0.94 -8.34
CA TYR A 44 6.97 0.26 -9.43
C TYR A 44 6.50 1.21 -10.55
N VAL A 45 6.63 2.53 -10.38
CA VAL A 45 6.22 3.53 -11.36
C VAL A 45 7.35 3.86 -12.32
N ASN A 46 8.56 4.07 -11.81
CA ASN A 46 9.70 4.50 -12.62
C ASN A 46 10.76 3.41 -12.82
N ASN A 47 10.68 2.29 -12.10
CA ASN A 47 11.59 1.16 -12.22
C ASN A 47 10.85 -0.10 -12.68
N GLU A 48 11.21 -0.57 -13.89
CA GLU A 48 10.59 -1.75 -14.50
C GLU A 48 10.89 -3.05 -13.73
N GLU A 49 12.07 -3.15 -13.11
CA GLU A 49 12.43 -4.33 -12.32
C GLU A 49 11.64 -4.38 -11.02
N ASP A 50 11.47 -3.25 -10.34
CA ASP A 50 10.61 -3.17 -9.14
C ASP A 50 9.15 -3.47 -9.49
N ALA A 51 8.67 -3.02 -10.65
CA ALA A 51 7.34 -3.36 -11.14
C ALA A 51 7.17 -4.88 -11.35
N LYS A 52 8.17 -5.55 -11.92
CA LYS A 52 8.19 -7.01 -12.07
C LYS A 52 8.20 -7.71 -10.71
N GLU A 53 8.99 -7.22 -9.76
CA GLU A 53 9.02 -7.77 -8.40
C GLU A 53 7.66 -7.65 -7.69
N VAL A 54 7.01 -6.48 -7.77
CA VAL A 54 5.68 -6.27 -7.21
C VAL A 54 4.65 -7.21 -7.85
N LEU A 55 4.66 -7.37 -9.18
CA LEU A 55 3.78 -8.31 -9.86
C LEU A 55 4.02 -9.75 -9.39
N GLN A 56 5.29 -10.14 -9.19
CA GLN A 56 5.62 -11.47 -8.68
C GLN A 56 5.11 -11.69 -7.26
N MET A 57 5.15 -10.68 -6.38
CA MET A 57 4.58 -10.75 -5.03
C MET A 57 3.07 -10.99 -5.07
N ILE A 58 2.36 -10.28 -5.97
CA ILE A 58 0.91 -10.43 -6.15
C ILE A 58 0.59 -11.85 -6.63
N GLU A 59 1.28 -12.34 -7.67
CA GLU A 59 1.10 -13.69 -8.20
C GLU A 59 1.34 -14.77 -7.13
N ASN A 60 2.41 -14.61 -6.34
CA ASN A 60 2.72 -15.55 -5.26
C ASN A 60 1.63 -15.56 -4.18
N LYS A 61 1.13 -14.40 -3.76
CA LYS A 61 0.06 -14.33 -2.77
C LYS A 61 -1.25 -14.91 -3.31
N LEU A 62 -1.55 -14.73 -4.59
CA LEU A 62 -2.72 -15.34 -5.24
C LEU A 62 -2.61 -16.87 -5.27
N LYS A 63 -1.44 -17.43 -5.59
CA LYS A 63 -1.20 -18.88 -5.55
C LYS A 63 -1.35 -19.44 -4.14
N GLU A 64 -0.76 -18.77 -3.15
CA GLU A 64 -0.91 -19.13 -1.73
C GLU A 64 -2.39 -19.19 -1.32
N ILE A 65 -3.19 -18.18 -1.67
CA ILE A 65 -4.62 -18.11 -1.36
C ILE A 65 -5.41 -19.21 -2.08
N ARG A 66 -5.03 -19.56 -3.30
CA ARG A 66 -5.70 -20.59 -4.12
C ARG A 66 -5.25 -22.02 -3.79
N GLY A 67 -4.13 -22.18 -3.08
CA GLY A 67 -3.54 -23.49 -2.79
C GLY A 67 -2.86 -24.13 -4.02
N GLU A 68 -2.34 -23.32 -4.93
CA GLU A 68 -1.57 -23.72 -6.13
C GLU A 68 -0.06 -23.74 -5.86
#